data_AF-A0A1L7TSF2-F1
#
_entry.id   AF-A0A1L7TSF2-F1
#
_cell.length_a   1.000
_cell.length_b   1.000
_cell.length_c   1.000
_cell.angle_alpha   90.00
_cell.angle_beta   90.00
_cell.angle_gamma   90.00
#
_symmetry.space_group_name_H-M   'P 1'
#
loop_
_entity.id
_entity.type
_entity.pdbx_description
1 polymer ?
#
loop_
_entity_poly.entity_id
_entity_poly.type
_entity_poly.pdbx_seq_one_letter_code
_entity_poly.pdbx_strand_id
1 'polypeptide(L)'
;MAQENYSRQMSDVSSSFVELMYEVNKRGNIPGWPETYKLQSLRSDYNSWVQNHGMGLDSGTSNSAPNYPSEALVKRSAIRLALSTLNSQIQLLMQDYRDGPDVRTASGAQSNASSVERSLTILSRWTS
;
A
#
# COMPACT_ATOMS: atom_id res chain seq x y z
N MET A 1 -18.59 12.33 8.80
CA MET A 1 -18.01 10.98 8.98
C MET A 1 -17.17 10.45 7.79
N ALA A 2 -17.04 11.16 6.66
CA ALA A 2 -16.23 10.70 5.52
C ALA A 2 -14.75 11.13 5.54
N GLN A 3 -14.43 12.14 6.37
CA GLN A 3 -13.13 12.83 6.44
C GLN A 3 -12.08 12.11 7.29
N GLU A 4 -12.49 11.16 8.16
CA GLU A 4 -11.59 10.39 9.03
C GLU A 4 -11.06 9.09 8.37
N ASN A 5 -11.46 8.79 7.12
CA ASN A 5 -11.28 7.45 6.55
C ASN A 5 -9.96 7.30 5.75
N TYR A 6 -9.49 8.31 4.99
CA TYR A 6 -8.24 8.17 4.23
C TYR A 6 -7.01 8.28 5.11
N SER A 7 -6.96 9.29 5.99
CA SER A 7 -5.89 9.42 6.98
C SER A 7 -5.68 8.12 7.75
N ARG A 8 -6.77 7.44 8.14
CA ARG A 8 -6.70 6.12 8.78
C ARG A 8 -6.16 5.03 7.85
N GLN A 9 -6.72 4.87 6.64
CA GLN A 9 -6.24 3.86 5.69
C GLN A 9 -4.76 4.05 5.32
N MET A 10 -4.31 5.30 5.18
CA MET A 10 -2.91 5.60 4.90
C MET A 10 -2.00 5.28 6.10
N SER A 11 -2.48 5.56 7.31
CA SER A 11 -1.79 5.15 8.54
C SER A 11 -1.70 3.63 8.68
N ASP A 12 -2.75 2.90 8.31
CA ASP A 12 -2.78 1.43 8.36
C ASP A 12 -1.77 0.80 7.38
N VAL A 13 -1.67 1.35 6.16
CA VAL A 13 -0.66 0.92 5.17
C VAL A 13 0.75 1.27 5.63
N SER A 14 0.95 2.49 6.16
CA SER A 14 2.24 2.91 6.73
C SER A 14 2.69 1.96 7.84
N SER A 15 1.76 1.58 8.72
CA SER A 15 2.02 0.67 9.84
C SER A 15 2.36 -0.74 9.33
N SER A 16 1.63 -1.24 8.33
CA SER A 16 1.92 -2.55 7.72
C SER A 16 3.30 -2.59 7.05
N PHE A 17 3.76 -1.49 6.42
CA PHE A 17 5.14 -1.41 5.93
C PHE A 17 6.17 -1.45 7.05
N VAL A 18 5.91 -0.80 8.19
CA VAL A 18 6.81 -0.84 9.35
C VAL A 18 6.90 -2.27 9.90
N GLU A 19 5.76 -2.95 10.06
CA GLU A 19 5.74 -4.34 10.52
C GLU A 19 6.42 -5.29 9.52
N LEU A 20 6.18 -5.12 8.21
CA LEU A 20 6.89 -5.88 7.18
C LEU A 20 8.40 -5.70 7.33
N MET A 21 8.89 -4.47 7.47
CA MET A 21 10.32 -4.23 7.65
C MET A 21 10.87 -4.85 8.93
N TYR A 22 10.08 -4.89 10.00
CA TYR A 22 10.45 -5.58 11.23
C TYR A 22 10.64 -7.09 10.99
N GLU A 23 9.70 -7.76 10.32
CA GLU A 23 9.81 -9.20 10.04
C GLU A 23 10.95 -9.53 9.08
N VAL A 24 11.16 -8.70 8.05
CA VAL A 24 12.28 -8.82 7.10
C VAL A 24 13.61 -8.71 7.82
N ASN A 25 13.77 -7.70 8.67
CA ASN A 25 15.01 -7.48 9.43
C ASN A 25 15.25 -8.60 10.46
N LYS A 26 14.19 -9.11 11.09
CA LYS A 26 14.26 -10.21 12.05
C LYS A 26 14.75 -11.51 11.40
N ARG A 27 14.31 -11.81 10.16
CA ARG A 27 14.74 -13.02 9.44
C ARG A 27 16.07 -12.87 8.72
N GLY A 28 16.46 -11.65 8.39
CA GLY A 28 17.63 -11.38 7.55
C GLY A 28 17.40 -11.78 6.10
N ASN A 29 18.49 -11.80 5.32
CA ASN A 29 18.41 -12.13 3.90
C ASN A 29 18.17 -13.64 3.72
N ILE A 30 17.01 -13.98 3.17
CA ILE A 30 16.66 -15.35 2.78
C ILE A 30 16.98 -15.52 1.29
N PRO A 31 17.79 -16.52 0.89
CA PRO A 31 18.13 -16.72 -0.51
C PRO A 31 16.90 -16.86 -1.42
N GLY A 32 16.87 -16.09 -2.51
CA GLY A 32 15.78 -16.09 -3.49
C GLY A 32 14.55 -15.26 -3.10
N TRP A 33 14.44 -14.80 -1.85
CA TRP A 33 13.35 -13.93 -1.40
C TRP A 33 13.61 -12.48 -1.79
N PRO A 34 12.59 -11.60 -1.73
CA PRO A 34 12.78 -10.18 -1.99
C PRO A 34 13.88 -9.59 -1.11
N GLU A 35 14.75 -8.80 -1.73
CA GLU A 35 15.86 -8.19 -1.03
C GLU A 35 15.38 -7.03 -0.17
N THR A 36 15.94 -6.91 1.04
CA THR A 36 15.55 -5.89 2.02
C THR A 36 15.53 -4.48 1.43
N TYR A 37 16.52 -4.10 0.60
CA TYR A 37 16.59 -2.76 -0.01
C TYR A 37 15.44 -2.51 -1.00
N LYS A 38 14.93 -3.54 -1.69
CA LYS A 38 13.77 -3.41 -2.59
C LYS A 38 12.52 -3.09 -1.78
N LEU A 39 12.30 -3.80 -0.67
CA LEU A 39 11.16 -3.55 0.21
C LEU A 39 11.25 -2.18 0.89
N GLN A 40 12.45 -1.73 1.24
CA GLN A 40 12.69 -0.36 1.71
C GLN A 40 12.34 0.69 0.65
N SER A 41 12.69 0.43 -0.63
CA SER A 41 12.30 1.31 -1.74
C SER A 41 10.78 1.42 -1.85
N LEU A 42 10.04 0.31 -1.81
CA LEU A 42 8.58 0.32 -1.88
C LEU A 42 7.95 1.12 -0.73
N ARG A 43 8.49 0.99 0.48
CA ARG A 43 8.08 1.81 1.63
C ARG A 43 8.37 3.29 1.39
N SER A 44 9.54 3.62 0.84
CA SER A 44 9.92 5.00 0.53
C SER A 44 9.00 5.62 -0.52
N ASP A 45 8.68 4.87 -1.57
CA ASP A 45 7.77 5.29 -2.64
C ASP A 45 6.37 5.56 -2.08
N TYR A 46 5.88 4.68 -1.20
CA TYR A 46 4.62 4.90 -0.50
C TYR A 46 4.63 6.15 0.38
N ASN A 47 5.68 6.35 1.18
CA ASN A 47 5.80 7.53 2.05
C ASN A 47 5.84 8.83 1.23
N SER A 48 6.57 8.83 0.11
CA SER A 48 6.60 9.94 -0.83
C SER A 48 5.21 10.22 -1.40
N TRP A 49 4.46 9.18 -1.76
CA TRP A 49 3.09 9.32 -2.23
C TRP A 49 2.16 9.94 -1.15
N VAL A 50 2.26 9.49 0.11
CA VAL A 50 1.47 10.06 1.22
C VAL A 50 1.76 11.55 1.40
N GLN A 51 3.03 11.94 1.35
CA GLN A 51 3.44 13.34 1.49
C GLN A 51 2.93 14.23 0.35
N ASN A 52 3.01 13.75 -0.89
CA ASN A 52 2.70 14.55 -2.08
C ASN A 52 1.22 14.55 -2.45
N HIS A 53 0.51 13.45 -2.21
CA HIS A 53 -0.85 13.23 -2.70
C HIS A 53 -1.86 12.90 -1.61
N GLY A 54 -1.43 12.31 -0.50
CA GLY A 54 -2.30 11.87 0.59
C GLY A 54 -3.02 13.02 1.32
N MET A 55 -2.33 14.13 1.57
CA MET A 55 -2.87 15.27 2.36
C MET A 55 -4.08 15.96 1.70
N GLY A 56 -4.24 15.88 0.38
CA GLY A 56 -5.35 16.51 -0.36
C GLY A 56 -6.62 15.66 -0.47
N LEU A 57 -6.60 14.41 -0.02
CA LEU A 57 -7.74 13.48 -0.15
C LEU A 57 -8.86 13.76 0.86
N ASP A 58 -8.52 14.35 2.01
CA ASP A 58 -9.48 14.67 3.09
C ASP A 58 -10.13 16.07 2.94
N SER A 59 -9.64 16.93 2.03
CA SER A 59 -10.10 18.32 1.85
C SER A 59 -11.21 18.46 0.81
N GLY A 60 -12.24 17.61 0.84
CA GLY A 60 -13.35 17.66 -0.10
C GLY A 60 -14.50 18.55 0.31
N THR A 61 -14.48 19.82 -0.11
CA THR A 61 -15.70 20.64 -0.25
C THR A 61 -16.65 19.97 -1.25
N SER A 62 -17.81 19.57 -0.76
CA SER A 62 -18.96 19.09 -1.52
C SER A 62 -19.55 20.22 -2.36
N ASN A 63 -19.28 20.25 -3.67
CA ASN A 63 -20.06 21.08 -4.59
C ASN A 63 -21.16 20.24 -5.24
N SER A 64 -22.37 20.73 -5.02
CA SER A 64 -23.68 20.18 -5.35
C SER A 64 -23.93 20.15 -6.86
N ALA A 65 -24.08 18.97 -7.45
CA ALA A 65 -24.83 18.77 -8.70
C ALA A 65 -25.47 17.37 -8.70
N PRO A 66 -26.78 17.20 -8.94
CA PRO A 66 -27.50 16.06 -8.36
C PRO A 66 -27.51 14.76 -9.18
N ASN A 67 -26.84 14.62 -10.33
CA ASN A 67 -27.18 13.49 -11.23
C ASN A 67 -26.02 12.71 -11.90
N TYR A 68 -24.76 12.95 -11.51
CA TYR A 68 -23.65 12.08 -11.91
C TYR A 68 -22.70 11.89 -10.72
N PRO A 69 -22.12 10.69 -10.49
CA PRO A 69 -21.01 10.60 -9.57
C PRO A 69 -19.92 11.53 -10.11
N SER A 70 -19.63 12.60 -9.36
CA SER A 70 -18.59 13.54 -9.78
C SER A 70 -17.30 12.74 -9.96
N GLU A 71 -16.53 13.07 -10.99
CA GLU A 71 -15.25 12.41 -11.28
C GLU A 71 -14.36 12.30 -10.03
N ALA A 72 -14.44 13.30 -9.14
CA ALA A 72 -13.81 13.32 -7.84
C ALA A 72 -14.24 12.17 -6.90
N LEU A 73 -15.52 11.81 -6.86
CA LEU A 73 -16.04 10.68 -6.08
C LEU A 73 -15.58 9.32 -6.64
N VAL A 74 -15.48 9.20 -7.97
CA VAL A 74 -14.96 7.99 -8.62
C VAL A 74 -13.47 7.82 -8.33
N LYS A 75 -12.67 8.88 -8.53
CA LYS A 75 -11.23 8.87 -8.20
C LYS A 75 -10.99 8.53 -6.74
N ARG A 76 -11.75 9.14 -5.84
CA ARG A 76 -11.72 8.82 -4.40
C ARG A 76 -11.99 7.33 -4.15
N SER A 77 -13.08 6.80 -4.67
CA SER A 77 -13.41 5.38 -4.49
C SER A 77 -12.31 4.45 -5.03
N ALA A 78 -11.72 4.79 -6.18
CA ALA A 78 -10.60 4.05 -6.75
C ALA A 78 -9.34 4.09 -5.86
N ILE A 79 -9.00 5.25 -5.29
CA ILE A 79 -7.87 5.40 -4.37
C ILE A 79 -8.10 4.58 -3.09
N ARG A 80 -9.31 4.58 -2.51
CA ARG A 80 -9.62 3.72 -1.34
C ARG A 80 -9.41 2.26 -1.65
N LEU A 81 -9.89 1.81 -2.81
CA LEU A 81 -9.74 0.43 -3.24
C LEU A 81 -8.26 0.08 -3.45
N ALA A 82 -7.49 0.97 -4.06
CA ALA A 82 -6.06 0.80 -4.26
C ALA A 82 -5.30 0.73 -2.93
N LEU A 83 -5.61 1.59 -1.95
CA LEU A 83 -5.02 1.54 -0.60
C LEU A 83 -5.35 0.24 0.13
N SER A 84 -6.60 -0.20 0.09
CA SER A 84 -7.03 -1.48 0.70
C SER A 84 -6.31 -2.69 0.07
N THR A 85 -6.17 -2.67 -1.25
CA THR A 85 -5.47 -3.72 -2.02
C THR A 85 -3.99 -3.75 -1.67
N LEU A 86 -3.35 -2.58 -1.64
CA LEU A 86 -1.96 -2.43 -1.23
C LEU A 86 -1.73 -2.96 0.18
N ASN A 87 -2.59 -2.58 1.14
CA ASN A 87 -2.48 -3.05 2.52
C ASN A 87 -2.55 -4.58 2.62
N SER A 88 -3.50 -5.17 1.90
CA SER A 88 -3.70 -6.63 1.89
C SER A 88 -2.48 -7.36 1.32
N GLN A 89 -1.86 -6.83 0.27
CA GLN A 89 -0.66 -7.41 -0.32
C GLN A 89 0.58 -7.28 0.56
N ILE A 90 0.72 -6.16 1.27
CA ILE A 90 1.77 -5.99 2.29
C ILE A 90 1.58 -7.03 3.40
N GLN A 91 0.34 -7.24 3.86
CA GLN A 91 0.05 -8.25 4.88
C GLN A 91 0.34 -9.68 4.41
N LEU A 92 0.05 -10.01 3.15
CA LEU A 92 0.42 -11.31 2.56
C LEU A 92 1.94 -11.50 2.52
N LEU A 93 2.67 -10.50 2.05
CA LEU A 93 4.13 -10.55 2.03
C LEU A 93 4.71 -10.64 3.45
N MET A 94 4.16 -9.88 4.39
CA MET A 94 4.54 -9.95 5.79
C MET A 94 4.27 -11.35 6.36
N GLN A 95 3.14 -11.98 6.01
CA GLN A 95 2.86 -13.35 6.41
C GLN A 95 3.87 -14.33 5.80
N ASP A 96 4.31 -14.12 4.56
CA ASP A 96 5.38 -14.93 3.99
C ASP A 96 6.65 -14.82 4.85
N TYR A 97 7.06 -13.60 5.21
CA TYR A 97 8.19 -13.39 6.12
C TYR A 97 7.92 -13.87 7.54
N ARG A 98 6.68 -14.02 8.01
CA ARG A 98 6.38 -14.62 9.32
C ARG A 98 6.43 -16.13 9.30
N ASP A 99 6.05 -16.75 8.19
CA ASP A 99 6.05 -18.20 8.00
C ASP A 99 7.45 -18.72 7.67
N GLY A 100 8.16 -18.03 6.77
CA GLY A 100 9.53 -18.36 6.39
C GLY A 100 9.67 -19.47 5.33
N PRO A 101 10.91 -19.85 4.99
CA PRO A 101 11.19 -20.75 3.87
C PRO A 101 10.72 -22.19 4.09
N ASP A 102 10.45 -22.59 5.34
CA ASP A 102 9.95 -23.94 5.66
C ASP A 102 8.49 -24.14 5.23
N VAL A 103 7.74 -23.05 5.09
CA VAL A 103 6.29 -23.05 4.80
C VAL A 103 5.98 -22.34 3.49
N ARG A 104 6.81 -21.36 3.10
CA ARG A 104 6.58 -20.49 1.94
C ARG A 104 7.72 -20.56 0.95
N THR A 105 7.37 -20.51 -0.33
CA THR A 105 8.37 -20.53 -1.40
C THR A 105 8.90 -19.12 -1.66
N ALA A 106 10.16 -19.05 -2.07
CA ALA A 106 10.77 -17.82 -2.56
C ALA A 106 9.97 -17.19 -3.71
N SER A 107 9.44 -18.02 -4.63
CA SER A 107 8.60 -17.56 -5.73
C SER A 107 7.29 -16.93 -5.26
N GLY A 108 6.69 -17.45 -4.18
CA GLY A 108 5.51 -16.86 -3.54
C GLY A 108 5.80 -15.47 -3.00
N ALA A 109 6.88 -15.34 -2.22
CA ALA A 109 7.30 -14.05 -1.66
C ALA A 109 7.65 -13.02 -2.76
N GLN A 110 8.31 -13.44 -3.84
CA GLN A 110 8.59 -12.59 -5.00
C GLN A 110 7.31 -12.12 -5.71
N SER A 111 6.33 -13.01 -5.87
CA SER A 111 5.04 -12.67 -6.46
C SER A 111 4.27 -11.65 -5.62
N ASN A 112 4.29 -11.80 -4.29
CA ASN A 112 3.66 -10.87 -3.37
C ASN A 112 4.37 -9.51 -3.35
N ALA A 113 5.71 -9.47 -3.37
CA ALA A 113 6.46 -8.22 -3.51
C ALA A 113 6.17 -7.50 -4.83
N SER A 114 6.12 -8.23 -5.95
CA SER A 114 5.74 -7.68 -7.26
C SER A 114 4.30 -7.14 -7.27
N SER A 115 3.42 -7.74 -6.47
CA SER A 115 2.04 -7.28 -6.32
C SER A 115 1.98 -5.95 -5.57
N VAL A 116 2.77 -5.79 -4.50
CA VAL A 116 2.92 -4.51 -3.77
C VAL A 116 3.41 -3.40 -4.70
N GLU A 117 4.45 -3.67 -5.49
CA GLU A 117 4.99 -2.72 -6.48
C GLU A 117 3.93 -2.29 -7.52
N ARG A 118 3.19 -3.26 -8.05
CA ARG A 118 2.12 -2.99 -9.02
C ARG A 118 1.01 -2.14 -8.40
N SER A 119 0.61 -2.42 -7.16
CA SER A 119 -0.41 -1.62 -6.48
C SER A 119 0.03 -0.20 -6.20
N LEU A 120 1.30 0.02 -5.83
CA LEU A 120 1.86 1.36 -5.70
C LEU A 120 1.88 2.11 -7.04
N THR A 121 2.20 1.42 -8.14
CA THR A 121 2.13 2.00 -9.49
C THR A 121 0.70 2.41 -9.84
N ILE A 122 -0.29 1.56 -9.55
CA ILE A 122 -1.71 1.88 -9.79
C ILE A 122 -2.16 3.05 -8.92
N LEU A 123 -1.80 3.06 -7.64
CA LEU A 123 -2.13 4.13 -6.70
C LEU A 123 -1.60 5.49 -7.21
N SER A 124 -0.34 5.51 -7.65
CA SER A 124 0.31 6.71 -8.19
C SER A 124 -0.38 7.25 -9.44
N ARG A 125 -0.88 6.36 -10.32
CA ARG A 125 -1.62 6.74 -11.53
C ARG A 125 -2.96 7.42 -11.24
N TRP A 126 -3.60 7.12 -10.11
CA TRP A 126 -4.86 7.77 -9.74
C TRP A 126 -4.69 9.18 -9.15
N THR A 127 -3.45 9.54 -8.79
CA THR A 127 -3.11 10.82 -8.14
C THR A 127 -2.16 11.70 -8.94
N SER A 128 -1.70 11.23 -10.10
CA SER A 128 -0.94 12.01 -11.10
C SER A 128 -1.90 12.75 -12.02
#